data_AF-A0AAJ1TNP6-F1
#
_entry.id   AF-A0AAJ1TNP6-F1
#
_cell.length_a   1.000
_cell.length_b   1.000
_cell.length_c   1.000
_cell.angle_alpha   90.00
_cell.angle_beta   90.00
_cell.angle_gamma   90.00
#
_symmetry.space_group_name_H-M   'P 1'
#
loop_
_entity.id
_entity.type
_entity.pdbx_description
1 polymer ?
#
loop_
_entity_poly.entity_id
_entity_poly.type
_entity_poly.pdbx_seq_one_letter_code
_entity_poly.pdbx_strand_id
1 'polypeptide(L)' 'MSNMPQRKDQTDCTCASLRERLAFNILLDELAIAALSDALALLHATGDPGATQIEHTIRTHRIAILKQRVILGAAGIELE' A
#
# COMPACT_ATOMS: atom_id res chain seq x y z
N MET A 1 -2.41 -19.94 -49.37
CA MET A 1 -1.36 -19.62 -48.40
C MET A 1 -1.34 -18.11 -48.23
N SER A 2 -2.07 -17.59 -47.24
CA SER A 2 -2.08 -16.15 -46.94
C SER A 2 -1.17 -15.89 -45.75
N ASN A 3 -0.06 -15.18 -45.99
CA ASN A 3 0.80 -14.65 -44.93
C ASN A 3 0.03 -13.54 -44.20
N MET A 4 -0.47 -13.84 -43.00
CA MET A 4 -0.85 -12.80 -42.05
C MET A 4 0.42 -12.10 -41.55
N PRO A 5 0.49 -10.76 -41.59
CA PRO A 5 1.59 -10.05 -40.96
C PRO A 5 1.50 -10.27 -39.44
N GLN A 6 2.56 -10.85 -38.87
CA GLN A 6 2.73 -10.89 -37.42
C GLN A 6 2.71 -9.45 -36.89
N ARG A 7 1.67 -9.12 -36.12
CA ARG A 7 1.55 -7.85 -35.41
C ARG A 7 2.72 -7.79 -34.42
N LYS A 8 3.74 -6.99 -34.75
CA LYS A 8 5.03 -6.95 -34.05
C LYS A 8 5.04 -6.03 -32.83
N ASP A 9 3.88 -5.58 -32.35
CA ASP A 9 3.76 -4.61 -31.26
C ASP A 9 2.62 -4.99 -30.31
N GLN A 10 2.60 -6.24 -29.86
CA GLN A 10 1.91 -6.53 -28.61
C GLN A 10 2.88 -6.14 -27.50
N THR A 11 2.84 -4.88 -27.07
CA THR A 11 3.46 -4.48 -25.79
C THR A 11 2.85 -5.37 -24.72
N ASP A 12 3.62 -6.34 -24.25
CA ASP A 12 3.30 -7.09 -23.06
C ASP A 12 2.98 -6.05 -21.98
N CYS A 13 1.71 -5.96 -21.59
CA CYS A 13 1.32 -5.19 -20.43
C CYS A 13 2.00 -5.89 -19.25
N THR A 14 3.20 -5.44 -18.88
CA THR A 14 3.99 -6.03 -17.81
C THR A 14 3.25 -5.77 -16.51
N CYS A 15 2.39 -6.72 -16.14
CA CYS A 15 1.77 -6.74 -14.84
C CYS A 15 2.87 -6.68 -13.79
N ALA A 16 2.77 -5.75 -12.86
CA ALA A 16 3.70 -5.62 -11.75
C ALA A 16 3.89 -6.99 -11.07
N SER A 17 5.15 -7.34 -10.84
CA SER A 17 5.54 -8.54 -10.10
C SER A 17 4.84 -8.59 -8.74
N LEU A 18 4.72 -9.78 -8.16
CA LEU A 18 4.14 -9.90 -6.82
C LEU A 18 4.89 -9.04 -5.80
N ARG A 19 6.22 -8.93 -5.92
CA ARG A 19 7.05 -8.08 -5.06
C ARG A 19 6.67 -6.60 -5.19
N GLU A 20 6.58 -6.08 -6.41
CA GLU A 20 6.19 -4.68 -6.66
C GLU A 20 4.78 -4.39 -6.15
N ARG A 21 3.84 -5.33 -6.33
CA ARG A 21 2.48 -5.20 -5.78
C ARG A 21 2.47 -5.17 -4.26
N LEU A 22 3.29 -5.98 -3.59
CA LEU A 22 3.39 -5.98 -2.12
C LEU A 22 4.00 -4.67 -1.60
N ALA A 23 5.10 -4.21 -2.21
CA ALA A 23 5.72 -2.93 -1.89
C ALA A 23 4.74 -1.76 -2.07
N PHE A 24 4.02 -1.75 -3.19
CA PHE A 24 3.04 -0.71 -3.49
C PHE A 24 1.87 -0.70 -2.51
N ASN A 25 1.36 -1.87 -2.08
CA ASN A 25 0.30 -1.92 -1.07
C ASN A 25 0.78 -1.36 0.29
N ILE A 26 2.01 -1.68 0.71
CA ILE A 26 2.57 -1.11 1.93
C ILE A 26 2.74 0.41 1.80
N LEU A 27 3.20 0.90 0.65
CA LEU A 27 3.28 2.34 0.38
C LEU A 27 1.91 3.02 0.44
N LEU A 28 0.87 2.40 -0.12
CA LEU A 28 -0.50 2.92 -0.05
C LEU A 28 -1.02 2.97 1.40
N ASP A 29 -0.76 1.93 2.19
CA ASP A 29 -1.14 1.90 3.61
C ASP A 29 -0.41 2.98 4.41
N GLU A 30 0.87 3.23 4.12
CA GLU A 30 1.65 4.31 4.74
C GLU A 30 1.10 5.69 4.37
N LEU A 31 0.72 5.90 3.11
CA LEU A 31 0.08 7.13 2.66
C LEU A 31 -1.28 7.34 3.35
N ALA A 32 -2.07 6.27 3.48
CA ALA A 32 -3.36 6.34 4.19
C ALA A 32 -3.16 6.70 5.66
N ILE A 33 -2.15 6.14 6.34
CA ILE A 33 -1.81 6.51 7.72
C ILE A 33 -1.42 7.99 7.83
N ALA A 34 -0.62 8.51 6.88
CA ALA A 34 -0.24 9.91 6.88
C ALA A 34 -1.48 10.83 6.76
N ALA A 35 -2.34 10.55 5.78
CA ALA A 35 -3.58 11.32 5.58
C ALA A 35 -4.54 11.24 6.80
N LEU A 36 -4.66 10.07 7.42
CA LEU A 36 -5.45 9.90 8.65
C LEU A 36 -4.84 10.66 9.83
N SER A 37 -3.51 10.75 9.90
CA SER A 37 -2.81 11.50 10.96
C SER A 37 -3.04 12.99 10.83
N ASP A 38 -3.04 13.52 9.60
CA ASP A 38 -3.39 14.92 9.33
C ASP A 38 -4.85 15.22 9.70
N ALA A 39 -5.77 14.31 9.33
CA ALA A 39 -7.17 14.42 9.72
C ALA A 39 -7.36 14.38 11.24
N LEU A 40 -6.62 13.50 11.94
CA LEU A 40 -6.65 13.41 13.41
C LEU A 40 -6.22 14.72 14.08
N ALA A 41 -5.22 15.42 13.54
CA ALA A 41 -4.79 16.71 14.06
C ALA A 41 -5.93 17.76 13.99
N LEU A 42 -6.70 17.76 12.91
CA LEU A 42 -7.88 18.62 12.75
C LEU A 42 -8.99 18.24 13.75
N LEU A 43 -9.27 16.95 13.92
CA LEU A 43 -10.29 16.46 14.85
C LEU A 43 -9.96 16.79 16.31
N HIS A 44 -8.68 16.71 16.69
CA HIS A 44 -8.23 17.16 18.00
C HIS A 44 -8.44 18.66 18.21
N ALA A 45 -8.18 19.47 17.18
CA ALA A 45 -8.39 20.92 17.26
C ALA A 45 -9.86 21.30 17.45
N THR A 46 -10.80 20.48 16.97
CA THR A 46 -12.24 20.70 17.12
C THR A 46 -12.86 19.98 18.31
N GLY A 47 -12.09 19.19 19.07
CA GLY A 47 -12.59 18.39 20.19
C GLY A 47 -13.53 17.26 19.76
N ASP A 48 -13.37 16.74 18.55
CA ASP A 48 -14.26 15.73 17.99
C ASP A 48 -14.10 14.37 18.72
N PRO A 49 -15.17 13.74 19.23
CA PRO A 49 -15.10 12.43 19.89
C PRO A 49 -14.58 11.29 19.02
N GLY A 50 -14.68 11.42 17.69
CA GLY A 50 -14.16 10.49 16.69
C GLY A 50 -12.64 10.45 16.62
N ALA A 51 -11.93 11.44 17.18
CA ALA A 51 -10.47 11.48 17.20
C ALA A 51 -9.85 10.20 17.80
N THR A 52 -10.41 9.70 18.91
CA THR A 52 -9.95 8.47 19.56
C THR A 52 -10.08 7.23 18.65
N GLN A 53 -11.16 7.16 17.85
CA GLN A 53 -11.37 6.05 16.92
C GLN A 53 -10.37 6.09 15.77
N ILE A 54 -10.08 7.28 15.25
CA ILE A 54 -9.07 7.48 14.22
C ILE A 54 -7.66 7.16 14.76
N GLU A 55 -7.34 7.57 15.99
CA GLU A 55 -6.06 7.22 16.64
C GLU A 55 -5.89 5.69 16.75
N HIS A 56 -6.94 4.99 17.20
CA HIS A 56 -6.92 3.53 17.27
C HIS A 56 -6.74 2.87 15.90
N THR A 57 -7.41 3.42 14.88
CA THR A 57 -7.30 2.95 13.49
C THR A 57 -5.88 3.11 12.97
N ILE A 58 -5.27 4.31 13.13
CA ILE A 58 -3.87 4.57 12.77
C ILE A 58 -2.92 3.58 13.46
N ARG A 59 -3.08 3.37 14.77
CA ARG A 59 -2.26 2.42 15.53
C ARG A 59 -2.39 0.99 14.97
N THR A 60 -3.60 0.57 14.61
CA THR A 60 -3.86 -0.75 14.03
C THR A 60 -3.19 -0.94 12.68
N HIS A 61 -3.29 0.05 11.78
CA HIS A 61 -2.63 -0.01 10.47
C HIS A 61 -1.10 -0.07 10.60
N ARG A 62 -0.50 0.73 11.49
CA ARG A 62 0.95 0.69 11.74
C ARG A 62 1.42 -0.70 12.19
N ILE A 63 0.65 -1.36 13.07
CA ILE A 63 0.93 -2.73 13.51
C ILE A 63 0.81 -3.72 12.34
N ALA A 64 -0.19 -3.56 11.47
CA ALA A 64 -0.38 -4.44 10.32
C ALA A 64 0.81 -4.35 9.34
N ILE A 65 1.28 -3.14 9.02
CA ILE A 65 2.46 -2.93 8.15
C ILE A 65 3.70 -3.57 8.78
N LEU A 66 3.93 -3.36 10.07
CA LEU A 66 5.06 -3.98 10.78
C LEU A 66 5.01 -5.51 10.68
N LYS A 67 3.83 -6.12 10.88
CA LYS A 67 3.63 -7.57 10.73
C LYS A 67 3.93 -8.04 9.31
N GLN A 68 3.42 -7.33 8.30
CA GLN A 68 3.67 -7.66 6.90
C GLN A 68 5.17 -7.61 6.58
N ARG A 69 5.86 -6.54 6.97
CA ARG A 69 7.30 -6.37 6.76
C ARG A 69 8.11 -7.50 7.43
N VAL A 70 7.77 -7.88 8.66
CA VAL A 70 8.43 -8.99 9.37
C VAL A 70 8.20 -10.33 8.68
N ILE A 71 6.96 -10.64 8.27
CA ILE A 71 6.63 -11.89 7.57
C ILE A 71 7.37 -11.98 6.23
N LEU A 72 7.40 -10.89 5.48
CA LEU A 72 8.08 -10.84 4.18
C LEU A 72 9.60 -10.95 4.35
N GLY A 73 10.18 -10.25 5.32
CA GLY A 73 11.60 -10.37 5.67
C GLY A 73 11.98 -11.80 6.07
N ALA A 74 11.16 -12.47 6.88
CA ALA A 74 11.36 -13.88 7.25
C ALA A 74 11.29 -14.84 6.05
N ALA A 75 10.58 -14.45 4.99
CA ALA A 75 10.52 -15.18 3.72
C ALA A 75 11.65 -14.80 2.74
N GLY A 76 12.61 -13.95 3.13
CA GLY A 76 13.67 -13.46 2.27
C GLY A 76 13.19 -12.45 1.20
N ILE A 77 12.02 -11.84 1.41
CA ILE A 77 11.46 -10.81 0.54
C ILE A 77 11.68 -9.46 1.22
N GLU A 78 12.74 -8.78 0.81
CA GLU A 78 12.96 -7.39 1.17
C GLU A 78 12.13 -6.49 0.23
N LEU A 79 11.43 -5.53 0.83
CA LEU A 79 10.73 -4.47 0.14
C LEU A 79 11.54 -3.19 0.36
N GLU A 80 11.99 -2.58 -0.73
CA GLU A 80 12.67 -1.28 -0.74
C GLU A 80 11.67 -0.13 -0.57
#